data_AF-A0A8J8CNF3-F1
#
_entry.id   AF-A0A8J8CNF3-F1
#
_cell.length_a   1.000
_cell.length_b   1.000
_cell.length_c   1.000
_cell.angle_alpha   90.00
_cell.angle_beta   90.00
_cell.angle_gamma   90.00
#
_symmetry.space_group_name_H-M   'P 1'
#
loop_
_entity.id
_entity.type
_entity.pdbx_description
1 polymer ?
#
loop_
_entity_poly.entity_id
_entity_poly.type
_entity_poly.pdbx_seq_one_letter_code
_entity_poly.pdbx_strand_id
1 'polypeptide(L)'
;MTKTSQAEGKLKSSRVVFVSKATTWAFFLYAPLVSFILSIIVLPGHVILLPYYCIAIAIRGKAPNFLSKWVQFNSRGLYRVKTIKGDTCKGFWCLYYIYAGYIIAFVFWNLGITFASLIFPVLLIIEEWRVITNFIYRLTFGYRGTIINDEKETTSKDPKTKSKVITEDVVKEKVKKKKKLTSCPVCGEDLGTETTYCPKCGSLIEG
;
A
#
# COMPACT_ATOMS: atom_id res chain seq x y z
N MET A 1 42.28 9.38 19.60
CA MET A 1 42.03 10.02 18.29
C MET A 1 41.68 8.94 17.28
N THR A 2 40.40 8.65 17.09
CA THR A 2 39.90 7.61 16.19
C THR A 2 38.83 8.25 15.31
N LYS A 3 39.17 8.48 14.04
CA LYS A 3 38.26 9.01 13.02
C LYS A 3 37.34 7.87 12.58
N THR A 4 36.12 7.84 13.09
CA THR A 4 35.04 7.04 12.50
C THR A 4 34.47 7.81 11.31
N SER A 5 34.88 7.41 10.10
CA SER A 5 34.32 7.91 8.85
C SER A 5 32.89 7.40 8.70
N GLN A 6 31.93 8.28 8.97
CA GLN A 6 30.51 8.02 8.82
C GLN A 6 30.18 7.99 7.32
N ALA A 7 29.98 6.79 6.79
CA ALA A 7 29.51 6.58 5.43
C ALA A 7 28.03 6.98 5.35
N GLU A 8 27.77 8.24 5.00
CA GLU A 8 26.43 8.72 4.67
C GLU A 8 25.97 8.08 3.36
N GLY A 9 25.22 6.99 3.49
CA GLY A 9 24.50 6.38 2.39
C GLY A 9 23.48 7.37 1.83
N LYS A 10 23.75 7.93 0.64
CA LYS A 10 22.77 8.59 -0.23
C LYS A 10 21.57 7.65 -0.42
N LEU A 11 20.54 7.81 0.40
CA LEU A 11 19.26 7.16 0.18
C LEU A 11 18.69 7.68 -1.14
N LYS A 12 18.71 6.82 -2.16
CA LYS A 12 18.17 7.08 -3.49
C LYS A 12 16.74 7.58 -3.35
N SER A 13 16.51 8.82 -3.79
CA SER A 13 15.20 9.43 -3.99
C SER A 13 14.20 8.40 -4.53
N SER A 14 13.26 8.01 -3.67
CA SER A 14 12.18 7.08 -4.01
C SER A 14 11.31 7.76 -5.06
N ARG A 15 11.35 7.28 -6.31
CA ARG A 15 10.42 7.76 -7.35
C ARG A 15 9.02 7.31 -6.97
N VAL A 16 8.17 8.27 -6.60
CA VAL A 16 6.74 8.04 -6.46
C VAL A 16 6.17 7.86 -7.86
N VAL A 17 5.76 6.64 -8.20
CA VAL A 17 5.06 6.35 -9.45
C VAL A 17 3.58 6.55 -9.22
N PHE A 18 3.00 7.56 -9.88
CA PHE A 18 1.56 7.77 -9.87
C PHE A 18 0.89 6.82 -10.86
N VAL A 19 0.18 5.83 -10.33
CA VAL A 19 -0.70 4.98 -11.14
C VAL A 19 -2.07 5.64 -11.22
N SER A 20 -2.61 5.78 -12.44
CA SER A 20 -3.93 6.41 -12.62
C SER A 20 -5.03 5.56 -11.97
N LYS A 21 -6.04 6.19 -11.38
CA LYS A 21 -7.20 5.50 -10.78
C LYS A 21 -7.88 4.56 -11.80
N ALA A 22 -7.95 4.97 -13.07
CA ALA A 22 -8.53 4.16 -14.14
C ALA A 22 -7.74 2.87 -14.41
N THR A 23 -6.41 2.93 -14.37
CA THR A 23 -5.55 1.75 -14.55
C THR A 23 -5.71 0.76 -13.41
N THR A 24 -5.79 1.28 -12.18
CA THR A 24 -6.06 0.48 -10.98
C THR A 24 -7.40 -0.22 -11.10
N TRP A 25 -8.47 0.53 -11.41
CA TRP A 25 -9.81 -0.03 -11.63
C TRP A 25 -9.87 -1.07 -12.74
N ALA A 26 -9.22 -0.80 -13.89
CA ALA A 26 -9.17 -1.74 -14.99
C ALA A 26 -8.49 -3.04 -14.59
N PHE A 27 -7.35 -2.98 -13.89
CA PHE A 27 -6.68 -4.19 -13.40
C PHE A 27 -7.55 -4.98 -12.41
N PHE A 28 -8.21 -4.29 -11.49
CA PHE A 28 -9.08 -4.94 -10.49
C PHE A 28 -10.39 -5.48 -11.05
N LEU A 29 -10.90 -4.96 -12.17
CA LEU A 29 -12.08 -5.52 -12.86
C LEU A 29 -11.70 -6.62 -13.85
N TYR A 30 -10.69 -6.39 -14.68
CA TYR A 30 -10.32 -7.33 -15.75
C TYR A 30 -9.62 -8.57 -15.22
N ALA A 31 -8.70 -8.46 -14.26
CA ALA A 31 -7.94 -9.63 -13.81
C ALA A 31 -8.84 -10.70 -13.17
N PRO A 32 -9.80 -10.37 -12.29
CA PRO A 32 -10.75 -11.35 -11.77
C PRO A 32 -11.68 -11.89 -12.84
N LEU A 33 -12.15 -11.04 -13.76
CA LEU A 33 -13.04 -11.44 -14.85
C LEU A 33 -12.35 -12.44 -15.80
N VAL A 34 -11.12 -12.16 -16.23
CA VAL A 34 -10.35 -13.06 -17.09
C VAL A 34 -10.03 -14.36 -16.35
N SER A 35 -9.64 -14.28 -15.08
CA SER A 35 -9.43 -15.46 -14.24
C SER A 35 -10.72 -16.29 -14.09
N PHE A 36 -11.86 -15.64 -13.94
CA PHE A 36 -13.17 -16.28 -13.83
C PHE A 36 -13.58 -16.95 -15.15
N ILE A 37 -13.43 -16.27 -16.28
CA ILE A 37 -13.73 -16.83 -17.61
C ILE A 37 -12.81 -18.02 -17.90
N LEU A 38 -11.52 -17.90 -17.64
CA LEU A 38 -10.57 -19.02 -17.80
C LEU A 38 -10.94 -20.17 -16.86
N SER A 39 -11.38 -19.90 -15.63
CA SER A 39 -11.87 -20.92 -14.72
C SER A 39 -13.15 -21.57 -15.26
N ILE A 40 -14.13 -20.82 -15.79
CA ILE A 40 -15.34 -21.40 -16.38
C ILE A 40 -15.05 -22.24 -17.62
N ILE A 41 -14.02 -21.91 -18.41
CA ILE A 41 -13.73 -22.66 -19.63
C ILE A 41 -12.87 -23.89 -19.33
N VAL A 42 -11.81 -23.70 -18.55
CA VAL A 42 -10.81 -24.75 -18.29
C VAL A 42 -11.32 -25.73 -17.24
N LEU A 43 -12.01 -25.25 -16.22
CA LEU A 43 -12.36 -26.08 -15.07
C LEU A 43 -13.43 -27.14 -15.36
N PRO A 44 -14.54 -26.87 -16.06
CA PRO A 44 -15.51 -27.90 -16.39
C PRO A 44 -14.89 -28.96 -17.30
N GLY A 45 -14.00 -28.56 -18.20
CA GLY A 45 -13.22 -29.49 -19.01
C GLY A 45 -12.45 -30.49 -18.14
N HIS A 46 -11.82 -30.04 -17.05
CA HIS A 46 -11.04 -30.93 -16.19
C HIS A 46 -11.90 -31.65 -15.15
N VAL A 47 -12.89 -30.99 -14.57
CA VAL A 47 -13.73 -31.53 -13.48
C VAL A 47 -14.80 -32.48 -14.00
N ILE A 48 -15.36 -32.24 -15.19
CA ILE A 48 -16.39 -33.10 -15.76
C ILE A 48 -15.75 -34.23 -16.58
N LEU A 49 -14.77 -33.90 -17.44
CA LEU A 49 -14.23 -34.92 -18.32
C LEU A 49 -13.33 -35.90 -17.58
N LEU A 50 -12.63 -35.49 -16.52
CA LEU A 50 -11.73 -36.41 -15.83
C LEU A 50 -12.44 -37.58 -15.12
N PRO A 51 -13.49 -37.41 -14.28
CA PRO A 51 -14.21 -38.54 -13.73
C PRO A 51 -14.83 -39.41 -14.83
N TYR A 52 -15.35 -38.81 -15.89
CA TYR A 52 -15.81 -39.55 -17.07
C TYR A 52 -14.68 -40.39 -17.69
N TYR A 53 -13.45 -39.85 -17.79
CA TYR A 53 -12.29 -40.57 -18.30
C TYR A 53 -11.80 -41.65 -17.35
N CYS A 54 -11.81 -41.42 -16.04
CA CYS A 54 -11.50 -42.44 -15.03
C CYS A 54 -12.47 -43.63 -15.16
N ILE A 55 -13.77 -43.35 -15.32
CA ILE A 55 -14.80 -44.39 -15.54
C ILE A 55 -14.57 -45.11 -16.87
N ALA A 56 -14.32 -44.38 -17.96
CA ALA A 56 -14.08 -44.97 -19.27
C ALA A 56 -12.83 -45.88 -19.29
N ILE A 57 -11.77 -45.50 -18.58
CA ILE A 57 -10.56 -46.31 -18.39
C ILE A 57 -10.86 -47.55 -17.55
N ALA A 58 -11.60 -47.38 -16.43
CA ALA A 58 -11.96 -48.49 -15.54
C ALA A 58 -12.80 -49.56 -16.28
N ILE A 59 -13.73 -49.13 -17.14
CA ILE A 59 -14.60 -50.04 -17.90
C ILE A 59 -13.85 -50.71 -19.05
N ARG A 60 -13.02 -49.98 -19.80
CA ARG A 60 -12.39 -50.50 -21.03
C ARG A 60 -11.00 -51.09 -20.82
N GLY A 61 -10.41 -50.93 -19.63
CA GLY A 61 -9.02 -51.33 -19.33
C GLY A 61 -7.95 -50.58 -20.13
N LYS A 62 -8.34 -49.64 -21.01
CA LYS A 62 -7.45 -48.83 -21.84
C LYS A 62 -8.01 -47.42 -21.99
N ALA A 63 -7.12 -46.43 -21.92
CA ALA A 63 -7.49 -45.04 -22.17
C ALA A 63 -7.82 -44.82 -23.66
N PRO A 64 -8.85 -44.02 -23.99
CA PRO A 64 -9.14 -43.66 -25.37
C PRO A 64 -7.95 -42.92 -26.01
N ASN A 65 -7.70 -43.18 -27.29
CA ASN A 65 -6.53 -42.64 -28.01
C ASN A 65 -6.39 -41.12 -27.93
N PHE A 66 -7.51 -40.39 -27.95
CA PHE A 66 -7.53 -38.94 -27.80
C PHE A 66 -6.97 -38.48 -26.44
N LEU A 67 -7.38 -39.15 -25.35
CA LEU A 67 -6.93 -38.83 -24.00
C LEU A 67 -5.44 -39.12 -23.83
N SER A 68 -4.96 -40.26 -24.34
CA SER A 68 -3.53 -40.58 -24.35
C SER A 68 -2.71 -39.49 -25.04
N LYS A 69 -3.15 -39.03 -26.22
CA LYS A 69 -2.50 -37.93 -26.94
C LYS A 69 -2.57 -36.61 -26.18
N TRP A 70 -3.70 -36.29 -25.54
CA TRP A 70 -3.88 -35.07 -24.77
C TRP A 70 -3.00 -35.05 -23.51
N VAL A 71 -2.91 -36.17 -22.78
CA VAL A 71 -2.01 -36.33 -21.64
C VAL A 71 -0.55 -36.24 -22.08
N GLN A 72 -0.18 -36.85 -23.20
CA GLN A 72 1.17 -36.73 -23.76
C GLN A 72 1.51 -35.30 -24.19
N PHE A 73 0.55 -34.57 -24.76
CA PHE A 73 0.72 -33.17 -25.15
C PHE A 73 0.99 -32.29 -23.92
N ASN A 74 0.14 -32.39 -22.89
CA ASN A 74 0.29 -31.61 -21.67
C ASN A 74 1.55 -32.02 -20.88
N SER A 75 1.86 -33.31 -20.77
CA SER A 75 3.06 -33.77 -20.04
C SER A 75 4.38 -33.42 -20.73
N ARG A 76 4.42 -33.41 -22.07
CA ARG A 76 5.58 -32.92 -22.82
C ARG A 76 5.79 -31.42 -22.63
N GLY A 77 4.71 -30.63 -22.67
CA GLY A 77 4.77 -29.19 -22.47
C GLY A 77 5.17 -28.79 -21.06
N LEU A 78 4.57 -29.41 -20.05
CA LEU A 78 4.75 -29.02 -18.65
C LEU A 78 5.98 -29.65 -17.98
N TYR A 79 6.32 -30.90 -18.27
CA TYR A 79 7.26 -31.66 -17.44
C TYR A 79 8.50 -32.20 -18.16
N ARG A 80 8.61 -32.05 -19.50
CA ARG A 80 9.72 -32.62 -20.31
C ARG A 80 10.06 -34.09 -20.00
N VAL A 81 9.09 -34.89 -19.54
CA VAL A 81 9.37 -36.28 -19.16
C VAL A 81 9.54 -37.11 -20.42
N LYS A 82 10.72 -37.73 -20.60
CA LYS A 82 10.92 -38.77 -21.62
C LYS A 82 10.29 -40.07 -21.10
N THR A 83 9.17 -40.47 -21.69
CA THR A 83 8.55 -41.76 -21.37
C THR A 83 9.40 -42.90 -21.94
N ILE A 84 9.88 -43.78 -21.06
CA ILE A 84 10.51 -45.05 -21.42
C ILE A 84 9.36 -46.02 -21.78
N LYS A 85 9.37 -46.58 -22.99
CA LYS A 85 8.36 -47.54 -23.45
C LYS A 85 8.33 -48.77 -22.52
N GLY A 86 7.22 -49.03 -21.82
CA GLY A 86 7.01 -50.31 -21.14
C GLY A 86 6.05 -50.31 -19.95
N ASP A 87 6.07 -49.27 -19.10
CA ASP A 87 5.33 -49.28 -17.82
C ASP A 87 4.04 -48.46 -17.88
N THR A 88 2.95 -49.05 -18.38
CA THR A 88 1.62 -48.40 -18.40
C THR A 88 1.01 -48.25 -17.00
N CYS A 89 1.32 -49.13 -16.06
CA CYS A 89 0.73 -49.14 -14.72
C CYS A 89 1.28 -48.01 -13.81
N LYS A 90 2.56 -47.64 -13.95
CA LYS A 90 3.13 -46.45 -13.26
C LYS A 90 2.53 -45.14 -13.77
N GLY A 91 2.08 -45.11 -15.03
CA GLY A 91 1.43 -43.95 -15.62
C GLY A 91 0.11 -43.58 -14.92
N PHE A 92 -0.64 -44.56 -14.42
CA PHE A 92 -1.93 -44.32 -13.78
C PHE A 92 -1.79 -43.62 -12.42
N TRP A 93 -0.88 -44.11 -11.57
CA TRP A 93 -0.59 -43.46 -10.29
C TRP A 93 -0.05 -42.04 -10.50
N CYS A 94 0.83 -41.83 -11.49
CA CYS A 94 1.24 -40.48 -11.88
C CYS A 94 0.06 -39.59 -12.28
N LEU A 95 -0.90 -40.12 -13.05
CA LEU A 95 -2.08 -39.35 -13.45
C LEU A 95 -2.95 -38.97 -12.24
N TYR A 96 -3.11 -39.90 -11.29
CA TYR A 96 -3.83 -39.65 -10.05
C TYR A 96 -3.16 -38.56 -9.20
N TYR A 97 -1.84 -38.62 -9.01
CA TYR A 97 -1.11 -37.59 -8.27
C TYR A 97 -1.14 -36.22 -8.97
N ILE A 98 -1.05 -36.19 -10.29
CA ILE A 98 -1.21 -34.95 -11.06
C ILE A 98 -2.61 -34.37 -10.84
N TYR A 99 -3.65 -35.20 -10.88
CA TYR A 99 -5.01 -34.74 -10.63
C TYR A 99 -5.24 -34.27 -9.19
N ALA A 100 -4.79 -35.05 -8.21
CA ALA A 100 -4.87 -34.67 -6.80
C ALA A 100 -4.15 -33.34 -6.56
N GLY A 101 -2.94 -33.19 -7.12
CA GLY A 101 -2.20 -31.93 -7.11
C GLY A 101 -2.96 -30.78 -7.75
N TYR A 102 -3.66 -31.03 -8.87
CA TYR A 102 -4.47 -30.02 -9.55
C TYR A 102 -5.70 -29.61 -8.72
N ILE A 103 -6.40 -30.56 -8.10
CA ILE A 103 -7.51 -30.27 -7.17
C ILE A 103 -7.00 -29.42 -6.01
N ILE A 104 -5.90 -29.83 -5.38
CA ILE A 104 -5.33 -29.11 -4.24
C ILE A 104 -4.94 -27.69 -4.65
N ALA A 105 -4.22 -27.54 -5.77
CA ALA A 105 -3.86 -26.23 -6.30
C ALA A 105 -5.09 -25.38 -6.62
N PHE A 106 -6.14 -25.97 -7.19
CA PHE A 106 -7.38 -25.28 -7.49
C PHE A 106 -8.10 -24.82 -6.21
N VAL A 107 -8.18 -25.66 -5.18
CA VAL A 107 -8.76 -25.29 -3.88
C VAL A 107 -7.98 -24.14 -3.26
N PHE A 108 -6.65 -24.22 -3.22
CA PHE A 108 -5.81 -23.12 -2.71
C PHE A 108 -5.96 -21.84 -3.52
N TRP A 109 -6.08 -21.93 -4.84
CA TRP A 109 -6.30 -20.79 -5.71
C TRP A 109 -7.63 -20.09 -5.39
N ASN A 110 -8.73 -20.85 -5.27
CA ASN A 110 -10.04 -20.28 -4.92
C ASN A 110 -10.04 -19.71 -3.49
N LEU A 111 -9.40 -20.39 -2.55
CA LEU A 111 -9.25 -19.90 -1.18
C LEU A 111 -8.49 -18.57 -1.18
N GLY A 112 -7.39 -18.48 -1.95
CA GLY A 112 -6.59 -17.28 -2.11
C GLY A 112 -7.36 -16.12 -2.73
N ILE A 113 -8.12 -16.36 -3.80
CA ILE A 113 -9.01 -15.35 -4.40
C ILE A 113 -10.06 -14.88 -3.39
N THR A 114 -10.68 -15.82 -2.67
CA THR A 114 -11.70 -15.51 -1.66
C THR A 114 -11.12 -14.66 -0.54
N PHE A 115 -9.96 -15.03 0.02
CA PHE A 115 -9.27 -14.24 1.03
C PHE A 115 -8.87 -12.85 0.52
N ALA A 116 -8.31 -12.76 -0.69
CA ALA A 116 -7.96 -11.47 -1.29
C ALA A 116 -9.20 -10.58 -1.46
N SER A 117 -10.31 -11.16 -1.91
CA SER A 117 -11.58 -10.43 -2.09
C SER A 117 -12.22 -9.97 -0.78
N LEU A 118 -11.94 -10.64 0.34
CA LEU A 118 -12.40 -10.24 1.68
C LEU A 118 -11.46 -9.23 2.35
N ILE A 119 -10.15 -9.42 2.24
CA ILE A 119 -9.14 -8.57 2.89
C ILE A 119 -9.04 -7.21 2.19
N PHE A 120 -9.12 -7.19 0.85
CA PHE A 120 -8.88 -5.99 0.08
C PHE A 120 -9.89 -4.85 0.36
N PRO A 121 -11.22 -5.10 0.45
CA PRO A 121 -12.18 -4.08 0.87
C PRO A 121 -11.89 -3.53 2.27
N VAL A 122 -11.46 -4.38 3.21
CA VAL A 122 -11.10 -3.94 4.57
C VAL A 122 -9.90 -2.99 4.53
N LEU A 123 -8.89 -3.29 3.71
CA LEU A 123 -7.73 -2.41 3.53
C LEU A 123 -8.12 -1.07 2.89
N LEU A 124 -9.02 -1.07 1.91
CA LEU A 124 -9.55 0.17 1.33
C LEU A 124 -10.29 1.02 2.37
N ILE A 125 -11.13 0.39 3.20
CA ILE A 125 -11.83 1.07 4.29
C ILE A 125 -10.81 1.69 5.27
N ILE A 126 -9.74 0.97 5.63
CA ILE A 126 -8.69 1.49 6.53
C ILE A 126 -7.98 2.72 5.92
N GLU A 127 -7.64 2.69 4.62
CA GLU A 127 -7.04 3.83 3.92
C GLU A 127 -7.98 5.05 3.89
N GLU A 128 -9.26 4.86 3.58
CA GLU A 128 -10.24 5.93 3.60
C GLU A 128 -10.43 6.52 5.00
N TRP A 129 -10.50 5.66 6.03
CA TRP A 129 -10.52 6.09 7.42
C TRP A 129 -9.28 6.90 7.80
N ARG A 130 -8.10 6.57 7.28
CA ARG A 130 -6.87 7.35 7.52
C ARG A 130 -6.96 8.75 6.89
N VAL A 131 -7.54 8.86 5.69
CA VAL A 131 -7.74 10.16 5.03
C VAL A 131 -8.77 11.00 5.79
N ILE A 132 -9.89 10.40 6.19
CA ILE A 132 -10.95 11.07 6.94
C ILE A 132 -10.44 11.54 8.31
N THR A 133 -9.72 10.69 9.04
CA THR A 133 -9.17 11.07 10.36
C THR A 133 -8.13 12.19 10.25
N ASN A 134 -7.24 12.16 9.25
CA ASN A 134 -6.32 13.28 8.97
C ASN A 134 -7.07 14.57 8.63
N PHE A 135 -8.16 14.48 7.86
CA PHE A 135 -8.99 15.64 7.53
C PHE A 135 -9.69 16.21 8.77
N ILE A 136 -10.31 15.37 9.60
CA ILE A 136 -10.94 15.77 10.86
C ILE A 136 -9.91 16.41 11.80
N TYR A 137 -8.71 15.84 11.90
CA TYR A 137 -7.63 16.38 12.72
C TYR A 137 -7.21 17.78 12.26
N ARG A 138 -7.11 18.02 10.94
CA ARG A 138 -6.83 19.35 10.38
C ARG A 138 -7.96 20.35 10.67
N LEU A 139 -9.22 19.92 10.59
CA LEU A 139 -10.35 20.80 10.90
C LEU A 139 -10.42 21.15 12.40
N THR A 140 -10.21 20.17 13.28
CA THR A 140 -10.33 20.38 14.73
C THR A 140 -9.12 21.12 15.32
N PHE A 141 -7.90 20.82 14.88
CA PHE A 141 -6.69 21.39 15.47
C PHE A 141 -6.00 22.43 14.59
N GLY A 142 -6.12 22.34 13.26
CA GLY A 142 -5.47 23.28 12.34
C GLY A 142 -6.08 24.68 12.36
N TYR A 143 -7.39 24.80 12.59
CA TYR A 143 -8.06 26.11 12.67
C TYR A 143 -7.78 26.86 13.98
N ARG A 144 -7.24 26.17 15.00
CA ARG A 144 -6.95 26.78 16.30
C ARG A 144 -5.72 27.70 16.27
N GLY A 145 -4.87 27.57 15.24
CA GLY A 145 -3.66 28.39 15.09
C GLY A 145 -3.93 29.81 14.56
N THR A 146 -4.98 30.02 13.76
CA THR A 146 -5.30 31.32 13.18
C THR A 146 -6.02 32.25 14.16
N ILE A 147 -6.93 31.72 14.98
CA ILE A 147 -7.73 32.54 15.91
C ILE A 147 -6.87 33.21 17.00
N ILE A 148 -5.75 32.59 17.41
CA ILE A 148 -4.88 33.12 18.48
C ILE A 148 -4.03 34.30 18.00
N ASN A 149 -3.82 34.45 16.68
CA ASN A 149 -3.04 35.56 16.14
C ASN A 149 -3.89 36.82 15.90
N ASP A 150 -5.17 36.66 15.55
CA ASP A 150 -6.06 37.80 15.26
C ASP A 150 -6.49 38.56 16.54
N GLU A 151 -6.52 37.90 17.70
CA GLU A 151 -6.84 38.56 18.98
C GLU A 151 -5.71 39.47 19.50
N LYS A 152 -4.48 39.36 18.98
CA LYS A 152 -3.35 40.20 19.43
C LYS A 152 -3.19 41.52 18.70
N GLU A 153 -3.89 41.75 17.59
CA GLU A 153 -3.72 42.97 16.78
C GLU A 153 -4.77 44.07 17.01
N THR A 154 -5.84 43.83 17.77
CA THR A 154 -6.91 44.84 17.97
C THR A 154 -6.79 45.71 19.23
N THR A 155 -5.76 45.51 20.07
CA THR A 155 -5.54 46.36 21.27
C THR A 155 -4.42 47.38 21.09
N SER A 156 -4.49 48.25 20.06
CA SER A 156 -3.65 49.46 20.03
C SER A 156 -4.11 50.52 19.02
N LYS A 157 -5.29 51.13 19.22
CA LYS A 157 -5.52 52.52 18.82
C LYS A 157 -6.45 53.22 19.82
N ASP A 158 -5.83 53.97 20.72
CA ASP A 158 -6.49 54.97 21.56
C ASP A 158 -7.16 56.07 20.70
N PRO A 159 -8.38 56.50 21.04
CA PRO A 159 -8.77 57.89 20.90
C PRO A 159 -8.41 58.66 22.17
N LYS A 160 -7.54 59.65 22.01
CA LYS A 160 -7.17 60.65 23.01
C LYS A 160 -8.40 61.25 23.69
N THR A 161 -8.59 61.00 24.99
CA THR A 161 -9.38 61.88 25.87
C THR A 161 -8.63 62.07 27.18
N LYS A 162 -8.18 63.31 27.39
CA LYS A 162 -7.54 63.79 28.61
C LYS A 162 -8.54 63.76 29.75
N SER A 163 -8.22 63.09 30.85
CA SER A 163 -8.73 63.47 32.17
C SER A 163 -7.72 63.14 33.25
N LYS A 164 -7.82 63.92 34.32
CA LYS A 164 -6.75 64.42 35.17
C LYS A 164 -6.84 63.73 36.54
N VAL A 165 -5.67 63.47 37.13
CA VAL A 165 -5.41 63.26 38.58
C VAL A 165 -5.92 61.95 39.20
N ILE A 166 -5.00 61.09 39.66
CA ILE A 166 -4.65 60.85 41.08
C ILE A 166 -3.75 59.59 41.14
N THR A 167 -2.57 59.78 41.71
CA THR A 167 -1.52 58.85 42.15
C THR A 167 -2.05 57.78 43.12
N GLU A 168 -1.64 56.51 43.12
CA GLU A 168 -0.34 55.99 43.59
C GLU A 168 -0.24 54.48 43.28
N ASP A 169 0.94 54.06 42.81
CA ASP A 169 1.67 52.80 43.04
C ASP A 169 0.99 51.43 42.81
N VAL A 170 1.29 50.81 41.66
CA VAL A 170 2.13 49.58 41.51
C VAL A 170 2.22 49.30 40.00
N VAL A 171 3.16 49.96 39.34
CA VAL A 171 3.41 49.80 37.89
C VAL A 171 4.41 48.66 37.68
N LYS A 172 3.90 47.47 37.34
CA LYS A 172 4.70 46.38 36.76
C LYS A 172 4.99 46.68 35.29
N GLU A 173 6.18 47.20 35.05
CA GLU A 173 6.79 47.44 33.75
C GLU A 173 6.80 46.16 32.88
N LYS A 174 5.96 46.09 31.85
CA LYS A 174 6.05 45.07 30.80
C LYS A 174 6.95 45.58 29.69
N VAL A 175 8.25 45.36 29.86
CA VAL A 175 9.27 45.56 28.82
C VAL A 175 8.99 44.58 27.66
N LYS A 176 8.47 45.10 26.54
CA LYS A 176 8.37 44.37 25.26
C LYS A 176 9.79 44.07 24.75
N LYS A 177 10.36 42.94 25.14
CA LYS A 177 11.57 42.37 24.53
C LYS A 177 11.27 42.04 23.06
N LYS A 178 11.81 42.84 22.14
CA LYS A 178 11.89 42.47 20.71
C LYS A 178 12.69 41.18 20.62
N LYS A 179 12.03 40.07 20.28
CA LYS A 179 12.70 38.78 20.04
C LYS A 179 13.56 38.95 18.80
N LYS A 180 14.85 38.66 18.92
CA LYS A 180 15.76 38.59 17.76
C LYS A 180 15.32 37.37 16.94
N LEU A 181 15.15 37.57 15.63
CA LEU A 181 14.88 36.51 14.67
C LEU A 181 16.17 36.29 13.88
N THR A 182 16.49 35.04 13.58
CA THR A 182 17.66 34.65 12.77
C THR A 182 17.15 33.97 11.51
N SER A 183 17.58 34.43 10.33
CA SER A 183 17.14 33.87 9.05
C SER A 183 17.91 32.60 8.70
N CYS A 184 17.23 31.60 8.13
CA CYS A 184 17.82 30.33 7.73
C CYS A 184 18.82 30.54 6.58
N PRO A 185 20.06 30.01 6.68
CA PRO A 185 21.08 30.21 5.64
C PRO A 185 20.78 29.45 4.34
N VAL A 186 19.93 28.42 4.39
CA VAL A 186 19.61 27.58 3.22
C VAL A 186 18.40 28.10 2.45
N CYS A 187 17.33 28.47 3.14
CA CYS A 187 16.05 28.82 2.50
C CYS A 187 15.56 30.25 2.76
N GLY A 188 16.24 31.01 3.62
CA GLY A 188 15.91 32.42 3.92
C GLY A 188 14.70 32.62 4.85
N GLU A 189 14.13 31.56 5.42
CA GLU A 189 12.99 31.66 6.34
C GLU A 189 13.43 32.25 7.70
N ASP A 190 12.63 33.13 8.30
CA ASP A 190 12.91 33.70 9.62
C ASP A 190 12.58 32.72 10.74
N LEU A 191 13.54 32.48 11.62
CA LEU A 191 13.44 31.49 12.69
C LEU A 191 13.62 32.11 14.07
N GLY A 192 12.96 31.51 15.04
CA GLY A 192 13.16 31.85 16.45
C GLY A 192 14.51 31.31 16.94
N THR A 193 15.19 32.07 17.81
CA THR A 193 16.54 31.79 18.32
C THR A 193 16.72 30.46 19.05
N GLU A 194 15.64 29.73 19.35
CA GLU A 194 15.68 28.46 20.08
C GLU A 194 15.43 27.23 19.17
N THR A 195 15.30 27.43 17.85
CA THR A 195 15.05 26.32 16.92
C THR A 195 16.37 25.73 16.40
N THR A 196 16.61 24.45 16.69
CA THR A 196 17.79 23.70 16.22
C THR A 196 17.71 23.26 14.76
N TYR A 197 16.50 23.27 14.17
CA TYR A 197 16.25 22.83 12.80
C TYR A 197 15.27 23.76 12.09
N CYS A 198 15.50 24.00 10.79
CA CYS A 198 14.56 24.74 9.97
C CYS A 198 13.33 23.87 9.63
N PRO A 199 12.08 24.28 9.96
CA PRO A 199 10.89 23.52 9.65
C PRO A 199 10.58 23.44 8.14
N LYS A 200 11.15 24.35 7.33
CA LYS A 200 10.90 24.43 5.89
C LYS A 200 11.84 23.55 5.07
N CYS A 201 13.13 23.56 5.38
CA CYS A 201 14.15 22.82 4.62
C CYS A 201 14.81 21.67 5.39
N GLY A 202 14.58 21.56 6.70
CA GLY A 202 15.16 20.52 7.55
C GLY A 202 16.64 20.71 7.87
N SER A 203 17.27 21.80 7.45
CA SER A 203 18.68 22.06 7.77
C SER A 203 18.88 22.32 9.26
N LEU A 204 19.95 21.77 9.81
CA LEU A 204 20.40 22.03 11.17
C LEU A 204 20.96 23.46 11.24
N ILE A 205 20.57 24.20 12.27
CA ILE A 205 21.07 25.57 12.49
C ILE A 205 22.09 25.52 13.60
N GLU A 206 23.35 25.68 13.22
CA GLU A 206 24.45 25.89 14.17
C GLU A 206 24.28 27.30 14.73
N GLY A 207 23.73 27.38 15.95
CA GLY A 207 23.54 28.63 16.69
C GLY A 207 24.82 29.13 17.33
#